data_AF-A0AAN9GAX9-F1
#
_entry.id   AF-A0AAN9GAX9-F1
#
_cell.length_a   1.000
_cell.length_b   1.000
_cell.length_c   1.000
_cell.angle_alpha   90.00
_cell.angle_beta   90.00
_cell.angle_gamma   90.00
#
_symmetry.space_group_name_H-M   'P 1'
#
loop_
_entity.id
_entity.type
_entity.pdbx_description
1 polymer ?
#
loop_
_entity_poly.entity_id
_entity_poly.type
_entity_poly.pdbx_seq_one_letter_code
_entity_poly.pdbx_strand_id
1 'polypeptide(L)'
;MDFCTIALMREEVATEAPGYMGLLHADHPYTKPLCDPVCQNNGTCISPENCACPSGYHGKLCEIAACGRPCENGGHCVPEGFCWCQKGFYGDVCEFSQCNPHCTNGGTCIGPDKCECPSNFSGPRCETKEERPRRSKLTNTEQQLKKERTRERRLRTRKQKLERKLEKAERRLLKIMFKNGKSWTLSREERRILRRLQREQTKTGLLQRNDRKYLVKVMTRERKHLIKKHKKTLRRYKKLLKKMRKLNKPRKRKKKKKRVFV
;
A
#
# COMPACT_ATOMS: atom_id res chain seq x y z
N MET A 1 -43.78 -5.18 68.76
CA MET A 1 -43.92 -3.97 69.58
C MET A 1 -42.59 -3.22 69.54
N ASP A 2 -42.46 -2.35 68.55
CA ASP A 2 -42.23 -0.91 68.72
C ASP A 2 -41.06 -0.34 69.55
N PHE A 3 -40.20 0.36 68.79
CA PHE A 3 -39.39 1.58 69.03
C PHE A 3 -38.30 1.51 70.13
N CYS A 4 -37.08 2.07 69.95
CA CYS A 4 -36.84 3.43 69.46
C CYS A 4 -35.39 3.62 68.96
N THR A 5 -35.27 4.36 67.85
CA THR A 5 -34.09 5.10 67.37
C THR A 5 -33.69 6.18 68.40
N ILE A 6 -32.43 6.63 68.49
CA ILE A 6 -31.83 7.70 67.68
C ILE A 6 -30.33 7.75 68.03
N ALA A 7 -29.49 7.80 66.99
CA ALA A 7 -28.08 8.17 67.06
C ALA A 7 -27.94 9.66 66.78
N LEU A 8 -27.15 10.40 67.59
CA LEU A 8 -26.50 11.65 67.16
C LEU A 8 -25.22 11.91 67.96
N MET A 9 -24.36 12.69 67.31
CA MET A 9 -22.90 12.66 67.35
C MET A 9 -22.27 13.38 68.55
N ARG A 10 -21.06 12.94 68.87
CA ARG A 10 -20.12 13.54 69.81
C ARG A 10 -19.03 14.24 68.99
N GLU A 11 -18.59 15.43 69.47
CA GLU A 11 -17.18 15.85 69.63
C GLU A 11 -16.30 15.91 68.33
N GLU A 12 -15.47 16.90 67.99
CA GLU A 12 -14.65 17.84 68.77
C GLU A 12 -14.21 19.06 67.93
N VAL A 13 -13.72 20.04 68.67
CA VAL A 13 -13.05 21.28 68.31
C VAL A 13 -11.72 21.04 67.59
N ALA A 14 -11.46 21.73 66.48
CA ALA A 14 -10.14 21.79 65.85
C ALA A 14 -9.39 23.05 66.29
N THR A 15 -8.34 22.88 67.09
CA THR A 15 -7.34 23.90 67.41
C THR A 15 -6.28 24.03 66.30
N GLU A 16 -5.90 25.27 65.99
CA GLU A 16 -5.00 25.69 64.92
C GLU A 16 -3.53 25.26 65.10
N ALA A 17 -2.82 25.11 63.98
CA ALA A 17 -1.35 25.15 63.91
C ALA A 17 -0.88 25.91 62.63
N PRO A 18 0.29 26.58 62.67
CA PRO A 18 0.63 27.69 61.79
C PRO A 18 1.36 27.24 60.50
N GLY A 19 0.84 27.65 59.36
CA GLY A 19 1.40 27.38 58.04
C GLY A 19 0.64 28.10 56.94
N TYR A 20 0.66 29.44 56.97
CA TYR A 20 -0.07 30.25 56.00
C TYR A 20 0.70 30.34 54.67
N MET A 21 0.68 29.28 53.88
CA MET A 21 0.70 29.40 52.42
C MET A 21 -0.69 29.92 52.04
N GLY A 22 -0.79 31.23 51.78
CA GLY A 22 -2.04 31.89 51.43
C GLY A 22 -2.66 31.26 50.19
N LEU A 23 -3.58 30.33 50.41
CA LEU A 23 -4.52 29.81 49.45
C LEU A 23 -5.40 30.96 48.97
N LEU A 24 -5.53 31.05 47.65
CA LEU A 24 -6.81 31.11 46.96
C LEU A 24 -7.89 31.93 47.69
N HIS A 25 -7.95 33.22 47.39
CA HIS A 25 -9.23 33.90 47.38
C HIS A 25 -10.10 33.26 46.27
N ALA A 26 -10.96 32.33 46.66
CA ALA A 26 -12.24 32.14 46.00
C ALA A 26 -13.27 32.99 46.78
N ASP A 27 -14.20 33.60 46.05
CA ASP A 27 -15.29 34.47 46.50
C ASP A 27 -14.98 35.97 46.63
N HIS A 28 -14.43 36.53 45.54
CA HIS A 28 -14.78 37.90 45.13
C HIS A 28 -15.37 37.87 43.71
N PRO A 29 -16.64 38.26 43.51
CA PRO A 29 -17.29 38.29 42.19
C PRO A 29 -16.75 39.39 41.25
N TYR A 30 -15.52 39.90 41.47
CA TYR A 30 -14.93 41.01 40.73
C TYR A 30 -13.42 40.90 40.42
N THR A 31 -12.73 39.81 40.76
CA THR A 31 -11.31 39.66 40.38
C THR A 31 -11.18 39.07 38.98
N LYS A 32 -10.75 39.89 38.02
CA LYS A 32 -10.40 39.45 36.66
C LYS A 32 -9.30 38.36 36.75
N PRO A 33 -9.44 37.20 36.08
CA PRO A 33 -8.41 36.16 36.10
C PRO A 33 -7.10 36.70 35.53
N LEU A 34 -5.98 36.38 36.20
CA LEU A 34 -4.64 36.79 35.80
C LEU A 34 -3.94 35.65 35.06
N CYS A 35 -3.44 35.94 33.86
CA CYS A 35 -2.64 35.02 33.05
C CYS A 35 -1.18 35.44 33.17
N ASP A 36 -0.31 34.50 33.54
CA ASP A 36 1.14 34.64 33.48
C ASP A 36 1.71 33.40 32.77
N PRO A 37 2.23 33.53 31.53
CA PRO A 37 2.40 34.76 30.74
C PRO A 37 1.08 35.38 30.24
N VAL A 38 1.11 36.68 29.93
CA VAL A 38 -0.06 37.47 29.48
C VAL A 38 -0.53 37.02 28.09
N CYS A 39 -1.84 36.99 27.89
CA CYS A 39 -2.45 36.75 26.58
C CYS A 39 -1.99 37.80 25.55
N GLN A 40 -1.52 37.33 24.40
CA GLN A 40 -1.10 38.17 23.28
C GLN A 40 -2.29 38.59 22.41
N ASN A 41 -2.05 39.52 21.48
CA ASN A 41 -2.99 39.91 20.43
C ASN A 41 -4.40 40.26 20.92
N ASN A 42 -4.50 40.98 22.05
CA ASN A 42 -5.77 41.38 22.65
C ASN A 42 -6.65 40.22 23.19
N GLY A 43 -6.05 39.05 23.42
CA GLY A 43 -6.69 37.93 24.10
C GLY A 43 -7.14 38.29 25.52
N THR A 44 -8.29 37.75 25.93
CA THR A 44 -8.82 37.95 27.28
C THR A 44 -8.50 36.74 28.14
N CYS A 45 -7.82 36.95 29.26
CA CYS A 45 -7.60 35.87 30.22
C CYS A 45 -8.95 35.39 30.77
N ILE A 46 -9.21 34.08 30.71
CA ILE A 46 -10.44 33.47 31.24
C ILE A 46 -10.16 32.51 32.40
N SER A 47 -8.96 31.94 32.45
CA SER A 47 -8.45 31.17 33.58
C SER A 47 -6.91 31.15 33.52
N PRO A 48 -6.20 30.72 34.58
CA PRO A 48 -4.75 30.62 34.55
C PRO A 48 -4.25 29.83 33.33
N GLU A 49 -3.28 30.37 32.60
CA GLU A 49 -2.73 29.85 31.32
C GLU A 49 -3.73 29.68 30.16
N ASN A 50 -4.95 30.18 30.29
CA ASN A 50 -6.01 30.00 29.31
C ASN A 50 -6.57 31.35 28.84
N CYS A 51 -6.32 31.64 27.57
CA CYS A 51 -6.74 32.86 26.91
C CYS A 51 -7.93 32.60 25.97
N ALA A 52 -8.96 33.44 26.08
CA ALA A 52 -9.97 33.57 25.04
C ALA A 52 -9.42 34.45 23.92
N CYS A 53 -9.17 33.84 22.75
CA CYS A 53 -8.57 34.53 21.61
C CYS A 53 -9.61 35.27 20.77
N PRO A 54 -9.29 36.48 20.29
CA PRO A 54 -10.14 37.16 19.32
C PRO A 54 -10.15 36.40 17.99
N SER A 55 -11.16 36.69 17.16
CA SER A 55 -11.27 36.11 15.83
C SER A 55 -9.99 36.34 15.03
N GLY A 56 -9.47 35.27 14.41
CA GLY A 56 -8.21 35.31 13.67
C GLY A 56 -6.97 34.96 14.50
N TYR A 57 -7.11 34.46 15.74
CA TYR A 57 -6.00 33.99 16.56
C TYR A 57 -6.32 32.69 17.31
N HIS A 58 -5.28 31.91 17.60
CA HIS A 58 -5.30 30.68 18.39
C HIS A 58 -3.93 30.44 19.05
N GLY A 59 -3.76 29.30 19.73
CA GLY A 59 -2.62 29.05 20.61
C GLY A 59 -3.01 29.25 22.07
N LYS A 60 -2.12 28.89 23.00
CA LYS A 60 -2.42 28.97 24.44
C LYS A 60 -2.53 30.41 24.93
N LEU A 61 -1.74 31.28 24.32
CA LEU A 61 -1.62 32.70 24.62
C LEU A 61 -2.14 33.58 23.47
N CYS A 62 -2.90 33.02 22.53
CA CYS A 62 -3.35 33.72 21.31
C CYS A 62 -2.21 34.23 20.42
N GLU A 63 -1.07 33.55 20.48
CA GLU A 63 0.17 33.89 19.79
C GLU A 63 0.18 33.50 18.30
N ILE A 64 -0.75 32.65 17.85
CA ILE A 64 -0.79 32.12 16.49
C ILE A 64 -1.95 32.75 15.71
N ALA A 65 -1.65 33.51 14.66
CA ALA A 65 -2.68 33.98 13.75
C ALA A 65 -3.37 32.79 13.04
N ALA A 66 -4.69 32.83 12.97
CA ALA A 66 -5.55 31.83 12.36
C ALA A 66 -5.97 32.29 10.95
N CYS A 67 -5.31 31.76 9.93
CA CYS A 67 -5.73 31.94 8.55
C CYS A 67 -6.83 30.93 8.21
N GLY A 68 -7.79 31.33 7.37
CA GLY A 68 -8.85 30.42 6.91
C GLY A 68 -8.33 29.21 6.12
N ARG A 69 -7.13 29.32 5.54
CA ARG A 69 -6.38 28.25 4.90
C ARG A 69 -4.91 28.30 5.35
N PRO A 70 -4.22 27.16 5.48
CA PRO A 70 -2.80 27.14 5.84
C PRO A 70 -1.95 27.72 4.71
N CYS A 71 -0.95 28.53 5.08
CA CYS A 71 0.03 29.05 4.12
C CYS A 71 0.98 27.93 3.66
N GLU A 72 1.22 27.85 2.35
CA GLU A 72 2.13 26.92 1.71
C GLU A 72 3.53 27.55 1.51
N ASN A 73 4.50 26.74 1.07
CA ASN A 73 5.85 27.18 0.66
C ASN A 73 6.59 28.07 1.67
N GLY A 74 6.37 27.84 2.97
CA GLY A 74 7.02 28.58 4.05
C GLY A 74 6.43 29.98 4.30
N GLY A 75 5.24 30.27 3.78
CA GLY A 75 4.49 31.48 4.12
C GLY A 75 4.05 31.50 5.58
N HIS A 76 3.88 32.71 6.13
CA HIS A 76 3.44 32.91 7.51
C HIS A 76 2.10 33.62 7.54
N CYS A 77 1.18 33.13 8.37
CA CYS A 77 -0.13 33.74 8.53
C CYS A 77 -0.01 35.08 9.26
N VAL A 78 -0.65 36.13 8.73
CA VAL A 78 -0.74 37.43 9.39
C VAL A 78 -2.14 37.63 10.01
N PRO A 79 -2.25 38.47 11.06
CA PRO A 79 -3.50 38.78 11.76
C PRO A 79 -4.72 39.09 10.88
N GLU A 80 -4.49 39.73 9.74
CA GLU A 80 -5.50 40.14 8.79
C GLU A 80 -6.13 38.94 8.05
N GLY A 81 -5.65 37.71 8.31
CA GLY A 81 -6.18 36.47 7.74
C GLY A 81 -5.58 36.09 6.38
N PHE A 82 -4.52 36.80 5.96
CA PHE A 82 -3.79 36.54 4.72
C PHE A 82 -2.44 35.87 4.98
N CYS A 83 -1.85 35.25 3.95
CA CYS A 83 -0.53 34.66 4.03
C CYS A 83 0.54 35.63 3.54
N TRP A 84 1.55 35.87 4.36
CA TRP A 84 2.78 36.55 3.95
C TRP A 84 3.72 35.55 3.29
N CYS A 85 3.98 35.73 2.00
CA CYS A 85 4.79 34.80 1.21
C CYS A 85 6.29 35.09 1.27
N GLN A 86 7.09 34.02 1.26
CA GLN A 86 8.53 34.16 1.08
C GLN A 86 8.87 34.62 -0.34
N LYS A 87 10.09 35.18 -0.49
CA LYS A 87 10.58 35.67 -1.79
C LYS A 87 10.50 34.57 -2.85
N GLY A 88 9.84 34.87 -3.97
CA GLY A 88 9.65 33.93 -5.07
C GLY A 88 8.38 33.09 -4.98
N PHE A 89 7.49 33.35 -4.00
CA PHE A 89 6.17 32.74 -3.91
C PHE A 89 5.07 33.81 -3.85
N TYR A 90 3.87 33.47 -4.34
CA TYR A 90 2.71 34.36 -4.37
C TYR A 90 1.41 33.56 -4.44
N GLY A 91 0.27 34.25 -4.32
CA GLY A 91 -1.06 33.65 -4.19
C GLY A 91 -1.64 33.85 -2.80
N ASP A 92 -2.91 33.49 -2.62
CA ASP A 92 -3.64 33.72 -1.36
C ASP A 92 -3.04 32.91 -0.21
N VAL A 93 -2.45 31.76 -0.53
CA VAL A 93 -1.78 30.87 0.41
C VAL A 93 -0.33 30.58 -0.01
N CYS A 94 0.28 31.43 -0.83
CA CYS A 94 1.65 31.25 -1.33
C CYS A 94 1.86 29.98 -2.18
N GLU A 95 0.82 29.54 -2.88
CA GLU A 95 0.77 28.31 -3.68
C GLU A 95 1.52 28.42 -5.02
N PHE A 96 1.70 29.63 -5.54
CA PHE A 96 2.38 29.85 -6.81
C PHE A 96 3.84 30.23 -6.59
N SER A 97 4.70 29.75 -7.49
CA SER A 97 6.13 30.09 -7.47
C SER A 97 6.50 30.93 -8.68
N GLN A 98 7.39 31.89 -8.46
CA GLN A 98 7.93 32.78 -9.46
C GLN A 98 9.43 32.53 -9.62
N CYS A 99 9.82 32.12 -10.83
CA CYS A 99 11.21 31.91 -11.19
C CYS A 99 11.75 33.18 -11.84
N ASN A 100 12.86 33.72 -11.34
CA ASN A 100 13.55 34.83 -11.96
C ASN A 100 15.06 34.54 -12.05
N PRO A 101 15.54 34.06 -13.21
CA PRO A 101 14.91 34.17 -14.53
C PRO A 101 13.89 33.06 -14.84
N HIS A 102 12.90 33.36 -15.70
CA HIS A 102 11.84 32.42 -16.04
C HIS A 102 12.33 31.11 -16.67
N CYS A 103 11.59 30.03 -16.42
CA CYS A 103 11.75 28.74 -17.10
C CYS A 103 11.46 28.90 -18.59
N THR A 104 12.25 28.21 -19.43
CA THR A 104 12.13 28.25 -20.90
C THR A 104 11.56 26.93 -21.42
N ASN A 105 11.24 26.87 -22.71
CA ASN A 105 10.80 25.65 -23.41
C ASN A 105 9.62 24.90 -22.75
N GLY A 106 8.71 25.64 -22.10
CA GLY A 106 7.55 25.06 -21.42
C GLY A 106 7.85 24.40 -20.08
N GLY A 107 8.99 24.73 -19.44
CA GLY A 107 9.25 24.33 -18.06
C GLY A 107 8.33 25.02 -17.07
N THR A 108 7.94 24.29 -16.02
CA THR A 108 7.09 24.80 -14.94
C THR A 108 7.94 25.29 -13.78
N CYS A 109 7.68 26.49 -13.27
CA CYS A 109 8.33 26.94 -12.04
C CYS A 109 7.74 26.18 -10.85
N ILE A 110 8.61 25.54 -10.07
CA ILE A 110 8.22 24.75 -8.89
C ILE A 110 8.86 25.27 -7.59
N GLY A 111 9.51 26.42 -7.66
CA GLY A 111 10.19 27.08 -6.56
C GLY A 111 11.13 28.17 -7.07
N PRO A 112 11.67 29.00 -6.18
CA PRO A 112 12.62 30.04 -6.54
C PRO A 112 13.79 29.43 -7.31
N ASP A 113 14.02 29.94 -8.52
CA ASP A 113 15.07 29.51 -9.46
C ASP A 113 15.09 28.01 -9.80
N LYS A 114 13.96 27.32 -9.62
CA LYS A 114 13.83 25.89 -9.85
C LYS A 114 12.74 25.58 -10.86
N CYS A 115 13.16 25.05 -12.01
CA CYS A 115 12.29 24.65 -13.08
C CYS A 115 12.13 23.13 -13.16
N GLU A 116 10.89 22.67 -13.31
CA GLU A 116 10.58 21.31 -13.75
C GLU A 116 10.54 21.28 -15.28
N CYS A 117 11.44 20.49 -15.88
CA CYS A 117 11.61 20.46 -17.33
C CYS A 117 10.79 19.37 -18.01
N PRO A 118 10.22 19.64 -19.20
CA PRO A 118 9.60 18.62 -20.04
C PRO A 118 10.63 17.55 -20.45
N SER A 119 10.18 16.33 -20.80
CA SER A 119 11.03 15.14 -21.02
C SER A 119 12.08 15.22 -22.15
N ASN A 120 12.23 16.36 -22.82
CA ASN A 120 13.27 16.58 -23.84
C ASN A 120 14.06 17.87 -23.57
N PHE A 121 14.00 18.41 -22.36
CA PHE A 121 14.73 19.60 -21.97
C PHE A 121 15.38 19.40 -20.61
N SER A 122 16.52 20.04 -20.40
CA SER A 122 17.29 20.02 -19.16
C SER A 122 18.03 21.35 -18.98
N GLY A 123 18.76 21.46 -17.86
CA GLY A 123 19.34 22.71 -17.41
C GLY A 123 18.48 23.41 -16.36
N PRO A 124 19.05 24.38 -15.61
CA PRO A 124 18.38 25.09 -14.53
C PRO A 124 17.10 25.82 -14.97
N ARG A 125 17.02 26.19 -16.27
CA ARG A 125 15.88 26.89 -16.85
C ARG A 125 15.25 26.11 -18.01
N CYS A 126 15.54 24.83 -18.14
CA CYS A 126 15.08 23.98 -19.23
C CYS A 126 15.52 24.49 -20.63
N GLU A 127 16.65 25.19 -20.69
CA GLU A 127 17.19 25.82 -21.88
C GLU A 127 17.89 24.82 -22.82
N THR A 128 18.34 23.69 -22.28
CA THR A 128 19.08 22.68 -23.03
C THR A 128 18.11 21.67 -23.61
N LYS A 129 18.04 21.55 -24.94
CA LYS A 129 17.24 20.50 -25.57
C LYS A 129 17.99 19.17 -25.45
N GLU A 130 17.41 18.22 -24.74
CA GLU A 130 17.88 16.84 -24.76
C GLU A 130 17.56 16.23 -26.11
N GLU A 131 18.59 16.04 -26.94
CA GLU A 131 18.45 15.20 -28.10
C GLU A 131 18.09 13.79 -27.64
N ARG A 132 16.82 13.40 -27.84
CA ARG A 132 16.48 11.97 -27.84
C ARG A 132 17.51 11.29 -28.73
N PRO A 133 18.21 10.24 -28.27
CA PRO A 133 19.16 9.54 -29.11
C PRO A 133 18.41 9.11 -30.38
N ARG A 134 18.80 9.69 -31.52
CA ARG A 134 18.11 9.60 -32.83
C ARG A 134 17.89 8.17 -33.24
N ARG A 135 16.79 7.51 -32.82
CA ARG A 135 16.49 6.08 -33.07
C ARG A 135 17.80 5.28 -33.22
N SER A 136 18.75 5.48 -32.30
CA SER A 136 20.11 4.99 -32.51
C SER A 136 19.97 3.48 -32.57
N LYS A 137 20.69 2.84 -33.50
CA LYS A 137 20.75 1.37 -33.57
C LYS A 137 20.97 0.89 -32.14
N LEU A 138 19.94 0.31 -31.53
CA LEU A 138 20.01 -0.29 -30.18
C LEU A 138 21.34 -1.03 -30.12
N THR A 139 22.12 -0.80 -29.07
CA THR A 139 23.40 -1.48 -28.91
C THR A 139 23.18 -2.99 -29.08
N ASN A 140 24.20 -3.72 -29.54
CA ASN A 140 24.09 -5.17 -29.69
C ASN A 140 23.57 -5.85 -28.40
N THR A 141 23.88 -5.28 -27.24
CA THR A 141 23.39 -5.67 -25.91
C THR A 141 21.89 -5.41 -25.73
N GLU A 142 21.39 -4.21 -26.03
CA GLU A 142 19.97 -3.89 -25.93
C GLU A 142 19.10 -4.70 -26.90
N GLN A 143 19.60 -4.97 -28.11
CA GLN A 143 18.92 -5.85 -29.06
C GLN A 143 18.83 -7.28 -28.53
N GLN A 144 19.89 -7.79 -27.90
CA GLN A 144 19.89 -9.11 -27.26
C GLN A 144 18.90 -9.17 -26.10
N LEU A 145 18.87 -8.15 -25.24
CA LEU A 145 17.91 -8.04 -24.14
C LEU A 145 16.46 -7.98 -24.65
N LYS A 146 16.18 -7.21 -25.70
CA LYS A 146 14.84 -7.13 -26.32
C LYS A 146 14.42 -8.48 -26.90
N LYS A 147 15.33 -9.21 -27.56
CA LYS A 147 15.10 -10.57 -28.08
C LYS A 147 14.86 -11.56 -26.94
N GLU A 148 15.59 -11.46 -25.83
CA GLU A 148 15.41 -12.30 -24.65
C GLU A 148 14.06 -12.05 -23.96
N ARG A 149 13.72 -10.80 -23.66
CA ARG A 149 12.40 -10.39 -23.13
C ARG A 149 11.26 -10.92 -23.99
N THR A 150 11.39 -10.83 -25.32
CA THR A 150 10.38 -11.35 -26.26
C THR A 150 10.28 -12.89 -26.19
N ARG A 151 11.40 -13.60 -26.09
CA ARG A 151 11.43 -15.06 -25.94
C ARG A 151 10.81 -15.50 -24.61
N GLU A 152 11.10 -14.79 -23.53
CA GLU A 152 10.51 -15.04 -22.21
C GLU A 152 9.00 -14.80 -22.21
N ARG A 153 8.54 -13.68 -22.79
CA ARG A 153 7.11 -13.38 -22.94
C ARG A 153 6.40 -14.52 -23.68
N ARG A 154 6.95 -14.97 -24.81
CA ARG A 154 6.42 -16.13 -25.57
C ARG A 154 6.40 -17.41 -24.74
N LEU A 155 7.44 -17.67 -23.93
CA LEU A 155 7.49 -18.84 -23.06
C LEU A 155 6.43 -18.78 -21.95
N ARG A 156 6.27 -17.63 -21.29
CA ARG A 156 5.23 -17.38 -20.28
C ARG A 156 3.83 -17.61 -20.85
N THR A 157 3.53 -17.03 -22.02
CA THR A 157 2.24 -17.25 -22.70
C THR A 157 2.01 -18.72 -23.07
N ARG A 158 3.04 -19.43 -23.54
CA ARG A 158 2.93 -20.88 -23.84
C ARG A 158 2.68 -21.71 -22.59
N LYS A 159 3.33 -21.38 -21.46
CA LYS A 159 3.14 -22.05 -20.16
C LYS A 159 1.71 -21.84 -19.67
N GLN A 160 1.23 -20.60 -19.64
CA GLN A 160 -0.13 -20.26 -19.21
C GLN A 160 -1.20 -20.95 -20.07
N LYS A 161 -1.04 -20.95 -21.41
CA LYS A 161 -1.96 -21.68 -22.32
C LYS A 161 -1.98 -23.18 -22.03
N LEU A 162 -0.85 -23.76 -21.63
CA LEU A 162 -0.76 -25.19 -21.31
C LEU A 162 -1.33 -25.51 -19.91
N GLU A 163 -1.15 -24.62 -18.93
CA GLU A 163 -1.76 -24.72 -17.59
C GLU A 163 -3.28 -24.71 -17.68
N ARG A 164 -3.87 -23.76 -18.43
CA ARG A 164 -5.32 -23.74 -18.68
C ARG A 164 -5.85 -25.03 -19.31
N LYS A 165 -5.05 -25.67 -20.19
CA LYS A 165 -5.40 -26.97 -20.79
C LYS A 165 -5.30 -28.11 -19.78
N LEU A 166 -4.32 -28.09 -18.88
CA LEU A 166 -4.16 -29.07 -17.80
C LEU A 166 -5.32 -28.97 -16.82
N GLU A 167 -5.64 -27.76 -16.35
CA GLU A 167 -6.75 -27.50 -15.44
C GLU A 167 -8.08 -28.02 -16.00
N LYS A 168 -8.40 -27.71 -17.26
CA LYS A 168 -9.63 -28.20 -17.91
C LYS A 168 -9.65 -29.74 -17.99
N ALA A 169 -8.50 -30.39 -18.16
CA ALA A 169 -8.39 -31.84 -18.18
C ALA A 169 -8.51 -32.45 -16.76
N GLU A 170 -7.87 -31.85 -15.76
CA GLU A 170 -7.95 -32.24 -14.34
C GLU A 170 -9.40 -32.19 -13.85
N ARG A 171 -10.09 -31.07 -14.06
CA ARG A 171 -11.53 -30.93 -13.73
C ARG A 171 -12.38 -32.02 -14.37
N ARG A 172 -12.13 -32.36 -15.64
CA ARG A 172 -12.86 -33.44 -16.34
C ARG A 172 -12.55 -34.81 -15.75
N LEU A 173 -11.29 -35.12 -15.48
CA LEU A 173 -10.90 -36.40 -14.91
C LEU A 173 -11.48 -36.58 -13.51
N LEU A 174 -11.38 -35.57 -12.64
CA LEU A 174 -11.98 -35.61 -11.31
C LEU A 174 -13.50 -35.83 -11.40
N LYS A 175 -14.22 -35.10 -12.28
CA LYS A 175 -15.66 -35.33 -12.49
C LYS A 175 -15.99 -36.78 -12.92
N ILE A 176 -15.19 -37.38 -13.80
CA ILE A 176 -15.36 -38.78 -14.22
C ILE A 176 -15.19 -39.74 -13.04
N MET A 177 -14.22 -39.49 -12.17
CA MET A 177 -13.96 -40.33 -11.00
C MET A 177 -15.15 -40.35 -10.04
N PHE A 178 -15.73 -39.19 -9.74
CA PHE A 178 -16.86 -39.11 -8.80
C PHE A 178 -18.14 -39.68 -9.41
N LYS A 179 -18.41 -39.44 -10.69
CA LYS A 179 -19.60 -40.00 -11.35
C LYS A 179 -19.57 -41.52 -11.42
N ASN A 180 -18.39 -42.12 -11.59
CA ASN A 180 -18.23 -43.57 -11.66
C ASN A 180 -17.76 -44.20 -10.33
N GLY A 181 -17.73 -43.44 -9.23
CA GLY A 181 -17.10 -43.87 -7.97
C GLY A 181 -17.70 -45.11 -7.33
N LYS A 182 -18.95 -45.47 -7.67
CA LYS A 182 -19.61 -46.71 -7.22
C LYS A 182 -19.05 -47.97 -7.89
N SER A 183 -18.51 -47.86 -9.11
CA SER A 183 -17.96 -49.01 -9.85
C SER A 183 -16.46 -49.20 -9.66
N TRP A 184 -15.82 -48.37 -8.83
CA TRP A 184 -14.36 -48.36 -8.64
C TRP A 184 -14.01 -48.89 -7.26
N THR A 185 -13.02 -49.77 -7.18
CA THR A 185 -12.52 -50.34 -5.92
C THR A 185 -11.56 -49.36 -5.23
N LEU A 186 -12.11 -48.24 -4.73
CA LEU A 186 -11.36 -47.21 -3.99
C LEU A 186 -11.50 -47.37 -2.48
N SER A 187 -10.39 -47.33 -1.75
CA SER A 187 -10.39 -47.37 -0.27
C SER A 187 -11.03 -46.11 0.34
N ARG A 188 -11.41 -46.17 1.62
CA ARG A 188 -11.95 -45.01 2.36
C ARG A 188 -10.98 -43.82 2.33
N GLU A 189 -9.69 -44.07 2.44
CA GLU A 189 -8.65 -43.04 2.40
C GLU A 189 -8.47 -42.45 1.00
N GLU A 190 -8.45 -43.28 -0.05
CA GLU A 190 -8.38 -42.80 -1.43
C GLU A 190 -9.56 -41.88 -1.76
N ARG A 191 -10.78 -42.22 -1.28
CA ARG A 191 -11.96 -41.36 -1.43
C ARG A 191 -11.79 -40.01 -0.70
N ARG A 192 -11.17 -39.99 0.49
CA ARG A 192 -10.87 -38.74 1.22
C ARG A 192 -9.88 -37.87 0.45
N ILE A 193 -8.78 -38.45 -0.03
CA ILE A 193 -7.76 -37.74 -0.82
C ILE A 193 -8.39 -37.13 -2.07
N LEU A 194 -9.19 -37.90 -2.81
CA LEU A 194 -9.81 -37.43 -4.04
C LEU A 194 -10.82 -36.29 -3.80
N ARG A 195 -11.57 -36.33 -2.71
CA ARG A 195 -12.45 -35.22 -2.31
C ARG A 195 -11.64 -33.96 -2.00
N ARG A 196 -10.48 -34.10 -1.35
CA ARG A 196 -9.54 -32.99 -1.15
C ARG A 196 -9.06 -32.42 -2.48
N LEU A 197 -8.61 -33.26 -3.42
CA LEU A 197 -8.16 -32.82 -4.75
C LEU A 197 -9.25 -32.08 -5.53
N GLN A 198 -10.50 -32.50 -5.42
CA GLN A 198 -11.62 -31.80 -6.05
C GLN A 198 -11.83 -30.40 -5.46
N ARG A 199 -11.78 -30.27 -4.12
CA ARG A 199 -11.88 -28.97 -3.43
C ARG A 199 -10.70 -28.05 -3.76
N GLU A 200 -9.49 -28.60 -3.78
CA GLU A 200 -8.28 -27.87 -4.19
C GLU A 200 -8.38 -27.39 -5.64
N GLN A 201 -8.90 -28.21 -6.55
CA GLN A 201 -9.10 -27.82 -7.95
C GLN A 201 -10.13 -26.70 -8.11
N THR A 202 -11.17 -26.67 -7.27
CA THR A 202 -12.16 -25.57 -7.28
C THR A 202 -11.59 -24.28 -6.69
N LYS A 203 -10.69 -24.37 -5.71
CA LYS A 203 -10.09 -23.20 -5.04
C LYS A 203 -8.92 -22.59 -5.82
N THR A 204 -8.00 -23.42 -6.29
CA THR A 204 -6.71 -22.99 -6.86
C THR A 204 -6.63 -23.13 -8.37
N GLY A 205 -7.57 -23.86 -8.99
CA GLY A 205 -7.57 -24.14 -10.43
C GLY A 205 -6.49 -25.10 -10.91
N LEU A 206 -5.48 -25.46 -10.11
CA LEU A 206 -4.37 -26.28 -10.56
C LEU A 206 -3.89 -27.28 -9.50
N LEU A 207 -3.95 -28.57 -9.82
CA LEU A 207 -3.35 -29.59 -8.94
C LEU A 207 -1.83 -29.46 -8.86
N GLN A 208 -1.29 -29.66 -7.65
CA GLN A 208 0.16 -29.68 -7.45
C GLN A 208 0.79 -30.90 -8.14
N ARG A 209 2.12 -30.87 -8.30
CA ARG A 209 2.86 -31.92 -9.02
C ARG A 209 2.61 -33.32 -8.46
N ASN A 210 2.49 -33.46 -7.15
CA ASN A 210 2.27 -34.76 -6.50
C ASN A 210 0.83 -35.25 -6.68
N ASP A 211 -0.16 -34.37 -6.53
CA ASP A 211 -1.57 -34.70 -6.75
C ASP A 211 -1.85 -35.11 -8.20
N ARG A 212 -1.18 -34.46 -9.16
CA ARG A 212 -1.23 -34.86 -10.58
C ARG A 212 -0.73 -36.28 -10.80
N LYS A 213 0.37 -36.67 -10.15
CA LYS A 213 0.90 -38.04 -10.23
C LYS A 213 -0.09 -39.03 -9.63
N TYR A 214 -0.65 -38.70 -8.47
CA TYR A 214 -1.63 -39.54 -7.80
C TYR A 214 -2.90 -39.72 -8.65
N LEU A 215 -3.47 -38.64 -9.19
CA LEU A 215 -4.59 -38.67 -10.11
C LEU A 215 -4.32 -39.58 -11.32
N VAL A 216 -3.13 -39.47 -11.92
CA VAL A 216 -2.73 -40.36 -13.03
C VAL A 216 -2.63 -41.82 -12.58
N LYS A 217 -2.08 -42.10 -11.40
CA LYS A 217 -1.94 -43.45 -10.84
C LYS A 217 -3.32 -44.11 -10.72
N VAL A 218 -4.24 -43.45 -10.01
CA VAL A 218 -5.61 -43.97 -9.79
C VAL A 218 -6.36 -44.14 -11.10
N MET A 219 -6.37 -43.11 -11.97
CA MET A 219 -7.05 -43.17 -13.27
C MET A 219 -6.49 -44.25 -14.22
N THR A 220 -5.22 -44.62 -14.03
CA THR A 220 -4.59 -45.68 -14.84
C THR A 220 -4.91 -47.07 -14.28
N ARG A 221 -4.97 -47.23 -12.95
CA ARG A 221 -5.39 -48.47 -12.29
C ARG A 221 -6.83 -48.84 -12.65
N GLU A 222 -7.74 -47.88 -12.52
CA GLU A 222 -9.18 -48.08 -12.81
C GLU A 222 -9.54 -47.93 -14.29
N ARG A 223 -8.55 -48.02 -15.19
CA ARG A 223 -8.74 -47.75 -16.63
C ARG A 223 -9.77 -48.69 -17.28
N LYS A 224 -9.97 -49.90 -16.74
CA LYS A 224 -10.97 -50.87 -17.23
C LYS A 224 -12.40 -50.30 -17.14
N HIS A 225 -12.70 -49.53 -16.08
CA HIS A 225 -13.99 -48.88 -15.83
C HIS A 225 -14.22 -47.58 -16.63
N LEU A 226 -13.32 -47.22 -17.55
CA LEU A 226 -13.43 -46.02 -18.38
C LEU A 226 -13.94 -46.33 -19.80
N ILE A 227 -14.97 -45.60 -20.23
CA ILE A 227 -15.42 -45.60 -21.63
C ILE A 227 -14.34 -45.03 -22.57
N LYS A 228 -14.45 -45.32 -23.89
CA LYS A 228 -13.48 -44.88 -24.93
C LYS A 228 -13.17 -43.37 -24.84
N LYS A 229 -14.19 -42.52 -24.65
CA LYS A 229 -14.06 -41.05 -24.49
C LYS A 229 -13.22 -40.65 -23.26
N HIS A 230 -13.41 -41.32 -22.13
CA HIS A 230 -12.67 -41.04 -20.89
C HIS A 230 -11.20 -41.51 -21.01
N LYS A 231 -10.96 -42.68 -21.62
CA LYS A 231 -9.61 -43.17 -21.96
C LYS A 231 -8.85 -42.16 -22.84
N LYS A 232 -9.50 -41.56 -23.83
CA LYS A 232 -8.92 -40.50 -24.69
C LYS A 232 -8.56 -39.25 -23.88
N THR A 233 -9.39 -38.87 -22.90
CA THR A 233 -9.12 -37.73 -22.01
C THR A 233 -7.89 -37.98 -21.14
N LEU A 234 -7.76 -39.16 -20.54
CA LEU A 234 -6.58 -39.56 -19.76
C LEU A 234 -5.29 -39.54 -20.60
N ARG A 235 -5.34 -40.06 -21.85
CA ARG A 235 -4.18 -40.01 -22.78
C ARG A 235 -3.77 -38.57 -23.11
N ARG A 236 -4.75 -37.70 -23.39
CA ARG A 236 -4.49 -36.27 -23.67
C ARG A 236 -3.85 -35.58 -22.45
N TYR A 237 -4.36 -35.85 -21.24
CA TYR A 237 -3.82 -35.31 -20.01
C TYR A 237 -2.34 -35.72 -19.77
N LYS A 238 -2.01 -37.00 -19.93
CA LYS A 238 -0.62 -37.49 -19.85
C LYS A 238 0.31 -36.77 -20.86
N LYS A 239 -0.16 -36.54 -22.10
CA LYS A 239 0.59 -35.77 -23.11
C LYS A 239 0.81 -34.31 -22.69
N LEU A 240 -0.19 -33.66 -22.08
CA LEU A 240 -0.07 -32.29 -21.56
C LEU A 240 0.96 -32.21 -20.43
N LEU A 241 0.96 -33.16 -19.48
CA LEU A 241 1.95 -33.23 -18.41
C LEU A 241 3.37 -33.39 -18.96
N LYS A 242 3.57 -34.23 -19.99
CA LYS A 242 4.89 -34.38 -20.65
C LYS A 242 5.34 -33.06 -21.30
N LYS A 243 4.43 -32.33 -21.96
CA LYS A 243 4.73 -31.01 -22.55
C LYS A 243 5.10 -29.99 -21.47
N MET A 244 4.39 -29.98 -20.33
CA MET A 244 4.66 -29.05 -19.23
C MET A 244 6.04 -29.30 -18.60
N ARG A 245 6.37 -30.58 -18.36
CA ARG A 245 7.69 -30.97 -17.87
C ARG A 245 8.81 -30.53 -18.81
N LYS A 246 8.61 -30.60 -20.14
CA LYS A 246 9.60 -30.11 -21.12
C LYS A 246 9.78 -28.59 -21.06
N LEU A 247 8.70 -27.82 -20.87
CA LEU A 247 8.76 -26.36 -20.78
C LEU A 247 9.42 -25.87 -19.49
N ASN A 248 9.25 -26.59 -18.38
CA ASN A 248 9.86 -26.24 -17.09
C ASN A 248 11.32 -26.72 -16.96
N LYS A 249 11.90 -27.40 -17.96
CA LYS A 249 13.32 -27.79 -17.90
C LYS A 249 14.19 -26.52 -17.97
N PRO A 250 15.16 -26.34 -17.07
CA PRO A 250 16.10 -25.24 -17.15
C PRO A 250 16.85 -25.31 -18.49
N ARG A 251 17.01 -24.17 -19.16
CA ARG A 251 17.86 -24.09 -20.34
C ARG A 251 19.30 -24.23 -19.86
N LYS A 252 20.00 -25.29 -20.27
CA LYS A 252 21.46 -25.39 -20.07
C LYS A 252 22.10 -24.16 -20.74
N ARG A 253 22.74 -23.29 -19.96
CA ARG A 253 23.59 -22.22 -20.50
C ARG A 253 24.69 -22.90 -21.33
N LYS A 254 24.71 -22.67 -22.65
CA LYS A 254 25.90 -23.03 -23.44
C LYS A 254 27.03 -22.14 -22.92
N LYS A 255 27.93 -22.68 -22.09
CA LYS A 255 29.20 -22.01 -21.77
C LYS A 255 29.90 -21.77 -23.10
N LYS A 256 29.96 -20.51 -23.57
CA LYS A 256 30.87 -20.14 -24.65
C LYS A 256 32.27 -20.34 -24.07
N LYS A 257 32.97 -21.40 -24.48
CA LYS A 257 34.42 -21.47 -24.30
C LYS A 257 34.97 -20.27 -25.09
N LYS A 258 35.36 -19.20 -24.40
CA LYS A 258 36.27 -18.21 -24.99
C LYS A 258 37.59 -18.97 -25.18
N ARG A 259 37.93 -19.33 -26.42
CA ARG A 259 39.32 -19.62 -26.77
C ARG A 259 40.05 -18.29 -26.63
N VAL A 260 40.82 -18.14 -25.56
CA VAL A 260 41.88 -17.14 -25.50
C VAL A 260 43.02 -17.79 -26.27
N PHE A 261 43.38 -17.20 -27.41
CA PHE A 261 44.68 -17.46 -28.02
C PHE A 261 45.65 -16.54 -27.29
N VAL A 262 46.64 -17.14 -26.61
CA VAL A 262 47.86 -16.49 -26.17
C VAL A 262 48.95 -16.98 -27.10
#